data_AF-A0A7C4BD48-F1
#
_entry.id   AF-A0A7C4BD48-F1
#
_cell.length_a   1.000
_cell.length_b   1.000
_cell.length_c   1.000
_cell.angle_alpha   90.00
_cell.angle_beta   90.00
_cell.angle_gamma   90.00
#
_symmetry.space_group_name_H-M   'P 1'
#
loop_
_entity.id
_entity.type
_entity.pdbx_description
1 polymer ?
#
loop_
_entity_poly.entity_id
_entity_poly.type
_entity_poly.pdbx_seq_one_letter_code
_entity_poly.pdbx_strand_id
1 'polypeptide(L)'
;VNGYPEIYVGRKPWYPYYATMAGLKFPLKLSELHPFTVSFYICLEYADPAVNLNIAADAWITRREVAESPSAAGPGDVEIMVWLYNQNLTPAGGIVGTEVLPIVVNGKKMEVEWEVWRMDSVPWGGWQYIAFKPRSWTMKCGHVAYDPTLFIKAMRKYATVDLSQLYLMDWEIGTEWGTRTSNGKARLKWILKDFRVLPNTTVA
;
A
#
# COMPACT_ATOMS: atom_id res chain seq x y z
N VAL A 1 -5.53 12.68 -6.02
CA VAL A 1 -5.16 12.03 -7.30
C VAL A 1 -6.40 11.91 -8.18
N ASN A 2 -6.29 11.45 -9.42
CA ASN A 2 -7.42 11.25 -10.34
C ASN A 2 -7.86 9.78 -10.42
N GLY A 3 -6.99 8.81 -10.14
CA GLY A 3 -7.34 7.40 -10.08
C GLY A 3 -6.16 6.51 -9.67
N TYR A 4 -6.45 5.23 -9.48
CA TYR A 4 -5.51 4.20 -9.03
C TYR A 4 -5.76 2.88 -9.79
N PRO A 5 -5.33 2.73 -11.05
CA PRO A 5 -5.33 1.45 -11.74
C PRO A 5 -4.39 0.47 -11.05
N GLU A 6 -4.87 -0.76 -10.83
CA GLU A 6 -4.29 -1.65 -9.84
C GLU A 6 -4.67 -3.13 -10.05
N ILE A 7 -3.98 -4.00 -9.31
CA ILE A 7 -4.35 -5.38 -9.01
C ILE A 7 -4.36 -5.56 -7.49
N TYR A 8 -5.18 -6.47 -6.97
CA TYR A 8 -5.24 -6.71 -5.52
C TYR A 8 -5.49 -8.18 -5.17
N VAL A 9 -5.17 -8.54 -3.93
CA VAL A 9 -5.62 -9.74 -3.24
C VAL A 9 -6.48 -9.33 -2.04
N GLY A 10 -7.46 -10.15 -1.68
CA GLY A 10 -8.36 -9.90 -0.57
C GLY A 10 -9.65 -9.23 -1.00
N ARG A 11 -10.16 -8.33 -0.15
CA ARG A 11 -11.44 -7.66 -0.35
C ARG A 11 -11.35 -6.17 -0.08
N LYS A 12 -11.42 -5.38 -1.15
CA LYS A 12 -11.56 -3.92 -1.05
C LYS A 12 -12.81 -3.55 -0.25
N PRO A 13 -12.76 -2.55 0.65
CA PRO A 13 -13.95 -2.09 1.35
C PRO A 13 -14.91 -1.31 0.43
N TRP A 14 -14.42 -0.78 -0.68
CA TRP A 14 -15.18 0.10 -1.59
C TRP A 14 -16.24 -0.59 -2.43
N TYR A 15 -16.09 -1.89 -2.67
CA TYR A 15 -16.93 -2.66 -3.59
C TYR A 15 -17.07 -4.10 -3.08
N PRO A 16 -18.11 -4.85 -3.49
CA PRO A 16 -18.36 -6.20 -2.98
C PRO A 16 -17.44 -7.29 -3.59
N TYR A 17 -16.36 -6.92 -4.27
CA TYR A 17 -15.53 -7.86 -5.03
C TYR A 17 -14.39 -8.44 -4.19
N TYR A 18 -14.07 -9.71 -4.46
CA TYR A 18 -13.04 -10.48 -3.77
C TYR A 18 -12.06 -11.08 -4.78
N ALA A 19 -10.79 -11.11 -4.39
CA ALA A 19 -9.75 -11.87 -5.09
C ALA A 19 -9.04 -12.76 -4.07
N THR A 20 -9.29 -14.06 -4.10
CA THR A 20 -8.65 -15.00 -3.17
C THR A 20 -7.44 -15.64 -3.83
N MET A 21 -6.36 -15.78 -3.06
CA MET A 21 -5.22 -16.61 -3.42
C MET A 21 -5.08 -17.76 -2.43
N ALA A 22 -4.63 -18.92 -2.90
CA ALA A 22 -4.51 -20.11 -2.08
C ALA A 22 -3.64 -19.85 -0.84
N GLY A 23 -4.17 -20.18 0.34
CA GLY A 23 -3.43 -20.16 1.61
C GLY A 23 -3.45 -18.83 2.39
N LEU A 24 -4.08 -17.76 1.89
CA LEU A 24 -4.32 -16.53 2.67
C LEU A 24 -5.79 -16.09 2.52
N LYS A 25 -6.53 -16.04 3.63
CA LYS A 25 -7.97 -15.74 3.64
C LYS A 25 -8.22 -14.38 4.28
N PHE A 26 -8.33 -13.35 3.44
CA PHE A 26 -8.79 -12.03 3.88
C PHE A 26 -10.30 -12.03 4.16
N PRO A 27 -10.79 -11.16 5.07
CA PRO A 27 -10.02 -10.26 5.93
C PRO A 27 -9.24 -10.98 7.03
N LEU A 28 -8.06 -10.47 7.39
CA LEU A 28 -7.18 -11.04 8.42
C LEU A 28 -7.23 -10.16 9.67
N LYS A 29 -7.60 -10.74 10.83
CA LYS A 29 -7.59 -9.98 12.08
C LYS A 29 -6.16 -9.59 12.45
N LEU A 30 -5.92 -8.33 12.79
CA LEU A 30 -4.57 -7.82 13.06
C LEU A 30 -3.88 -8.50 14.26
N SER A 31 -4.65 -9.03 15.21
CA SER A 31 -4.14 -9.79 16.37
C SER A 31 -3.66 -11.20 16.00
N GLU A 32 -4.06 -11.71 14.84
CA GLU A 32 -3.81 -13.07 14.36
C GLU A 32 -2.95 -13.08 13.09
N LEU A 33 -2.34 -11.93 12.77
CA LEU A 33 -1.62 -11.73 11.52
C LEU A 33 -0.30 -12.51 11.51
N HIS A 34 -0.25 -13.56 10.71
CA HIS A 34 0.99 -14.29 10.40
C HIS A 34 1.72 -13.63 9.21
N PRO A 35 3.07 -13.70 9.17
CA PRO A 35 3.86 -13.21 8.05
C PRO A 35 3.38 -13.77 6.71
N PHE A 36 3.39 -12.93 5.67
CA PHE A 36 3.19 -13.37 4.30
C PHE A 36 4.04 -12.49 3.38
N THR A 37 4.52 -13.04 2.28
CA THR A 37 5.31 -12.27 1.31
C THR A 37 4.46 -11.95 0.10
N VAL A 38 4.50 -10.70 -0.34
CA VAL A 38 3.99 -10.26 -1.63
C VAL A 38 5.19 -10.14 -2.56
N SER A 39 5.09 -10.71 -3.76
CA SER A 39 6.15 -10.69 -4.77
C SER A 39 5.57 -10.40 -6.14
N PHE A 40 6.23 -9.53 -6.91
CA PHE A 40 5.81 -9.20 -8.27
C PHE A 40 6.96 -8.56 -9.06
N TYR A 41 6.84 -8.58 -10.38
CA TYR A 41 7.57 -7.68 -11.26
C TYR A 41 6.70 -6.48 -11.58
N ILE A 42 7.26 -5.28 -11.50
CA ILE A 42 6.62 -4.06 -12.01
C ILE A 42 7.60 -3.28 -12.87
N CYS A 43 7.13 -2.66 -13.94
CA CYS A 43 7.92 -1.72 -14.71
C CYS A 43 7.07 -0.60 -15.30
N LEU A 44 7.37 0.63 -14.92
CA LEU A 44 6.86 1.84 -15.52
C LEU A 44 7.63 2.12 -16.82
N GLU A 45 7.11 1.59 -17.93
CA GLU A 45 7.72 1.74 -19.25
C GLU A 45 7.73 3.19 -19.73
N TYR A 46 6.67 3.94 -19.40
CA TYR A 46 6.54 5.34 -19.78
C TYR A 46 5.65 6.08 -18.79
N ALA A 47 6.02 7.31 -18.45
CA ALA A 47 5.14 8.30 -17.85
C ALA A 47 5.55 9.69 -18.33
N ASP A 48 4.57 10.53 -18.66
CA ASP A 48 4.82 11.95 -18.89
C ASP A 48 5.46 12.56 -17.62
N PRO A 49 6.62 13.25 -17.72
CA PRO A 49 7.30 13.86 -16.57
C PRO A 49 6.46 14.88 -15.80
N ALA A 50 5.45 15.47 -16.45
CA ALA A 50 4.55 16.43 -15.83
C ALA A 50 3.41 15.77 -15.05
N VAL A 51 3.16 14.47 -15.20
CA VAL A 51 2.09 13.78 -14.47
C VAL A 51 2.51 13.55 -13.02
N ASN A 52 1.57 13.71 -12.10
CA ASN A 52 1.73 13.25 -10.72
C ASN A 52 1.53 11.75 -10.70
N LEU A 53 2.48 10.99 -10.16
CA LEU A 53 2.46 9.54 -10.22
C LEU A 53 3.12 8.94 -8.98
N ASN A 54 2.62 7.81 -8.50
CA ASN A 54 3.42 6.87 -7.72
C ASN A 54 3.30 5.45 -8.27
N ILE A 55 4.17 4.58 -7.77
CA ILE A 55 3.93 3.14 -7.73
C ILE A 55 3.79 2.83 -6.25
N ALA A 56 2.64 2.31 -5.84
CA ALA A 56 2.36 2.08 -4.44
C ALA A 56 1.67 0.74 -4.24
N ALA A 57 1.88 0.18 -3.07
CA ALA A 57 0.88 -0.66 -2.45
C ALA A 57 -0.10 0.20 -1.67
N ASP A 58 -1.35 -0.24 -1.64
CA ASP A 58 -2.43 0.30 -0.81
C ASP A 58 -3.09 -0.89 -0.09
N ALA A 59 -3.59 -0.67 1.12
CA ALA A 59 -4.33 -1.68 1.86
C ALA A 59 -5.22 -1.02 2.91
N TRP A 60 -6.37 -1.64 3.12
CA TRP A 60 -7.36 -1.17 4.07
C TRP A 60 -7.31 -1.98 5.36
N ILE A 61 -7.25 -1.29 6.49
CA ILE A 61 -7.34 -1.87 7.82
C ILE A 61 -8.60 -1.33 8.47
N THR A 62 -9.61 -2.17 8.61
CA THR A 62 -10.96 -1.70 8.96
C THR A 62 -11.50 -2.36 10.22
N ARG A 63 -12.47 -1.70 10.83
CA ARG A 63 -13.27 -2.25 11.93
C ARG A 63 -14.04 -3.49 11.47
N ARG A 64 -14.46 -4.30 12.44
CA ARG A 64 -15.16 -5.56 12.23
C ARG A 64 -16.40 -5.42 11.35
N GLU A 65 -17.19 -4.37 11.57
CA GLU A 65 -18.45 -4.14 10.87
C GLU A 65 -18.22 -3.97 9.38
N VAL A 66 -17.16 -3.27 8.99
CA VAL A 66 -16.72 -3.13 7.61
C VAL A 66 -16.18 -4.46 7.10
N ALA A 67 -15.34 -5.15 7.87
CA ALA A 67 -14.72 -6.40 7.45
C ALA A 67 -15.75 -7.51 7.15
N GLU A 68 -16.77 -7.64 8.00
CA GLU A 68 -17.82 -8.66 7.88
C GLU A 68 -18.95 -8.24 6.93
N SER A 69 -19.22 -6.94 6.77
CA SER A 69 -20.28 -6.42 5.90
C SER A 69 -19.75 -5.31 4.98
N PRO A 70 -19.65 -5.56 3.66
CA PRO A 70 -19.09 -4.59 2.70
C PRO A 70 -19.70 -3.20 2.85
N SER A 71 -18.85 -2.26 3.26
CA SER A 71 -19.15 -0.83 3.41
C SER A 71 -17.88 -0.01 3.27
N ALA A 72 -18.02 1.27 2.98
CA ALA A 72 -16.90 2.20 2.83
C ALA A 72 -16.07 2.31 4.13
N ALA A 73 -14.75 2.42 3.99
CA ALA A 73 -13.88 2.78 5.10
C ALA A 73 -14.19 4.22 5.57
N GLY A 74 -13.98 4.49 6.86
CA GLY A 74 -14.30 5.77 7.46
C GLY A 74 -13.60 6.00 8.81
N PRO A 75 -14.15 6.85 9.69
CA PRO A 75 -13.55 7.14 10.99
C PRO A 75 -13.32 5.87 11.82
N GLY A 76 -12.09 5.72 12.34
CA GLY A 76 -11.64 4.53 13.08
C GLY A 76 -11.01 3.44 12.21
N ASP A 77 -11.05 3.58 10.89
CA ASP A 77 -10.32 2.73 9.94
C ASP A 77 -8.98 3.38 9.55
N VAL A 78 -8.07 2.59 8.95
CA VAL A 78 -6.75 3.03 8.50
C VAL A 78 -6.50 2.62 7.05
N GLU A 79 -5.97 3.55 6.26
CA GLU A 79 -5.34 3.29 4.96
C GLU A 79 -3.83 3.22 5.18
N ILE A 80 -3.21 2.11 4.76
CA ILE A 80 -1.75 1.94 4.80
C ILE A 80 -1.20 1.84 3.38
N MET A 81 -0.29 2.74 3.03
CA MET A 81 0.39 2.70 1.73
C MET A 81 1.89 2.41 1.86
N VAL A 82 2.45 1.70 0.89
CA VAL A 82 3.90 1.49 0.76
C VAL A 82 4.34 1.91 -0.64
N TRP A 83 5.03 3.03 -0.75
CA TRP A 83 5.38 3.62 -2.05
C TRP A 83 6.72 3.06 -2.54
N LEU A 84 6.79 2.58 -3.78
CA LEU A 84 8.03 2.13 -4.40
C LEU A 84 8.65 3.21 -5.30
N TYR A 85 7.80 4.09 -5.84
CA TYR A 85 8.19 5.19 -6.71
C TYR A 85 7.27 6.38 -6.54
N ASN A 86 7.77 7.59 -6.76
CA ASN A 86 6.92 8.77 -6.89
C ASN A 86 7.52 9.80 -7.87
N GLN A 87 6.64 10.61 -8.45
CA GLN A 87 6.95 11.72 -9.33
C GLN A 87 5.92 12.82 -9.11
N ASN A 88 6.37 14.03 -8.73
CA ASN A 88 5.53 15.21 -8.47
C ASN A 88 4.39 14.97 -7.45
N LEU A 89 4.44 13.86 -6.70
CA LEU A 89 3.43 13.44 -5.76
C LEU A 89 4.09 13.17 -4.41
N THR A 90 3.41 13.60 -3.35
CA THR A 90 3.83 13.44 -1.96
C THR A 90 2.66 12.81 -1.20
N PRO A 91 2.90 11.90 -0.23
CA PRO A 91 1.84 11.34 0.60
C PRO A 91 1.04 12.42 1.33
N ALA A 92 -0.19 12.09 1.72
CA ALA A 92 -1.01 13.00 2.51
C ALA A 92 -0.45 13.20 3.93
N GLY A 93 -0.74 14.38 4.51
CA GLY A 93 -0.31 14.72 5.86
C GLY A 93 1.14 15.18 5.97
N GLY A 94 1.83 14.74 7.02
CA GLY A 94 3.21 15.13 7.30
C GLY A 94 4.06 13.97 7.82
N ILE A 95 5.39 14.13 7.79
CA ILE A 95 6.33 13.14 8.32
C ILE A 95 6.20 13.08 9.84
N VAL A 96 6.00 11.88 10.37
CA VAL A 96 5.91 11.60 11.83
C VAL A 96 7.05 10.71 12.34
N GLY A 97 7.87 10.17 11.44
CA GLY A 97 9.01 9.35 11.81
C GLY A 97 9.70 8.70 10.62
N THR A 98 10.60 7.78 10.93
CA THR A 98 11.35 6.98 9.96
C THR A 98 11.47 5.54 10.44
N GLU A 99 11.45 4.59 9.50
CA GLU A 99 11.62 3.17 9.77
C GLU A 99 12.61 2.55 8.79
N VAL A 100 13.37 1.55 9.25
CA VAL A 100 14.25 0.76 8.38
C VAL A 100 13.63 -0.63 8.25
N LEU A 101 13.18 -0.98 7.05
CA LEU A 101 12.49 -2.24 6.79
C LEU A 101 13.11 -2.98 5.60
N PRO A 102 13.23 -4.32 5.68
CA PRO A 102 13.82 -5.13 4.62
C PRO A 102 12.86 -5.31 3.45
N ILE A 103 13.41 -5.23 2.24
CA ILE A 103 12.77 -5.66 1.00
C ILE A 103 13.76 -6.46 0.16
N VAL A 104 13.27 -7.22 -0.82
CA VAL A 104 14.09 -7.88 -1.84
C VAL A 104 13.83 -7.22 -3.17
N VAL A 105 14.90 -6.79 -3.83
CA VAL A 105 14.87 -6.11 -5.12
C VAL A 105 15.80 -6.84 -6.08
N ASN A 106 15.25 -7.32 -7.20
CA ASN A 106 16.00 -8.08 -8.20
C ASN A 106 16.83 -9.23 -7.58
N GLY A 107 16.25 -9.92 -6.60
CA GLY A 107 16.90 -11.03 -5.88
C GLY A 107 17.88 -10.63 -4.77
N LYS A 108 18.14 -9.33 -4.56
CA LYS A 108 19.02 -8.84 -3.50
C LYS A 108 18.21 -8.28 -2.34
N LYS A 109 18.41 -8.81 -1.13
CA LYS A 109 17.88 -8.22 0.11
C LYS A 109 18.54 -6.86 0.36
N MET A 110 17.74 -5.88 0.74
CA MET A 110 18.20 -4.55 1.12
C MET A 110 17.34 -3.98 2.25
N GLU A 111 17.99 -3.27 3.16
CA GLU A 111 17.33 -2.46 4.17
C GLU A 111 17.04 -1.09 3.58
N VAL A 112 15.77 -0.67 3.58
CA VAL A 112 15.34 0.63 3.06
C VAL A 112 14.92 1.52 4.21
N GLU A 113 15.41 2.76 4.22
CA GLU A 113 14.90 3.81 5.11
C GLU A 113 13.64 4.45 4.50
N TRP A 114 12.54 4.37 5.24
CA TRP A 114 11.22 4.86 4.89
C TRP A 114 10.88 6.07 5.75
N GLU A 115 10.51 7.18 5.14
CA GLU A 115 9.76 8.23 5.81
C GLU A 115 8.34 7.72 6.09
N VAL A 116 7.88 7.87 7.33
CA VAL A 116 6.51 7.56 7.71
C VAL A 116 5.70 8.85 7.70
N TRP A 117 4.76 8.93 6.78
CA TRP A 117 3.82 10.03 6.62
C TRP A 117 2.49 9.66 7.27
N ARG A 118 1.85 10.62 7.94
CA ARG A 118 0.56 10.41 8.59
C ARG A 118 -0.38 11.61 8.41
N MET A 119 -1.65 11.31 8.20
CA MET A 119 -2.76 12.25 8.34
C MET A 119 -3.83 11.63 9.24
N ASP A 120 -4.14 12.27 10.37
CA ASP A 120 -5.02 11.68 11.40
C ASP A 120 -6.46 11.51 10.93
N SER A 121 -6.92 12.36 10.01
CA SER A 121 -8.23 12.22 9.37
C SER A 121 -8.17 12.84 7.99
N VAL A 122 -8.33 12.03 6.94
CA VAL A 122 -8.35 12.54 5.58
C VAL A 122 -9.67 13.26 5.28
N PRO A 123 -9.65 14.42 4.61
CA PRO A 123 -10.86 15.21 4.40
C PRO A 123 -11.87 14.57 3.43
N TRP A 124 -11.48 13.53 2.69
CA TRP A 124 -12.33 12.83 1.71
C TRP A 124 -12.97 11.54 2.25
N GLY A 125 -12.87 11.25 3.55
CA GLY A 125 -13.63 10.15 4.14
C GLY A 125 -13.32 9.82 5.61
N GLY A 126 -12.37 10.52 6.22
CA GLY A 126 -12.24 10.60 7.67
C GLY A 126 -11.43 9.49 8.34
N TRP A 127 -10.97 8.48 7.59
CA TRP A 127 -10.03 7.48 8.10
C TRP A 127 -8.64 8.07 8.36
N GLN A 128 -7.83 7.35 9.14
CA GLN A 128 -6.42 7.69 9.32
C GLN A 128 -5.61 7.19 8.12
N TYR A 129 -4.74 8.02 7.58
CA TYR A 129 -3.83 7.66 6.49
C TYR A 129 -2.40 7.53 7.02
N ILE A 130 -1.73 6.43 6.69
CA ILE A 130 -0.31 6.23 6.96
C ILE A 130 0.38 5.72 5.69
N ALA A 131 1.48 6.38 5.29
CA ALA A 131 2.26 5.95 4.14
C ALA A 131 3.75 5.82 4.46
N PHE A 132 4.35 4.77 3.92
CA PHE A 132 5.78 4.55 3.94
C PHE A 132 6.35 4.97 2.59
N LYS A 133 7.12 6.07 2.59
CA LYS A 133 7.76 6.59 1.37
C LYS A 133 9.28 6.45 1.50
N PRO A 134 9.98 5.81 0.56
CA PRO A 134 11.41 5.60 0.65
C PRO A 134 12.15 6.92 0.53
N ARG A 135 13.18 7.12 1.35
CA ARG A 135 13.91 8.40 1.41
C ARG A 135 14.97 8.53 0.32
N SER A 136 15.75 7.47 0.13
CA SER A 136 16.93 7.48 -0.76
C SER A 136 16.89 6.38 -1.82
N TRP A 137 15.73 5.75 -2.00
CA TRP A 137 15.53 4.64 -2.93
C TRP A 137 14.25 4.81 -3.71
N THR A 138 14.24 4.37 -4.96
CA THR A 138 13.04 4.37 -5.79
C THR A 138 13.15 3.28 -6.84
N MET A 139 12.01 2.76 -7.28
CA MET A 139 11.93 1.64 -8.21
C MET A 139 10.96 1.92 -9.35
N LYS A 140 11.49 2.18 -10.55
CA LYS A 140 10.67 2.24 -11.77
C LYS A 140 10.41 0.87 -12.38
N CYS A 141 11.43 -0.01 -12.39
CA CYS A 141 11.37 -1.33 -13.03
C CYS A 141 12.19 -2.37 -12.28
N GLY A 142 11.57 -3.49 -11.88
CA GLY A 142 12.25 -4.60 -11.23
C GLY A 142 11.31 -5.61 -10.59
N HIS A 143 11.90 -6.72 -10.14
CA HIS A 143 11.23 -7.66 -9.24
C HIS A 143 11.35 -7.15 -7.80
N VAL A 144 10.22 -7.10 -7.11
CA VAL A 144 10.11 -6.66 -5.72
C VAL A 144 9.42 -7.74 -4.91
N ALA A 145 9.94 -8.03 -3.73
CA ALA A 145 9.26 -8.84 -2.74
C ALA A 145 9.46 -8.26 -1.33
N TYR A 146 8.42 -8.30 -0.51
CA TYR A 146 8.48 -7.87 0.89
C TYR A 146 7.35 -8.50 1.71
N ASP A 147 7.47 -8.41 3.02
CA ASP A 147 6.48 -8.88 3.99
C ASP A 147 5.61 -7.71 4.47
N PRO A 148 4.35 -7.59 4.05
CA PRO A 148 3.45 -6.52 4.48
C PRO A 148 3.27 -6.45 6.01
N THR A 149 3.42 -7.57 6.71
CA THR A 149 3.24 -7.59 8.17
C THR A 149 4.32 -6.78 8.89
N LEU A 150 5.50 -6.58 8.28
CA LEU A 150 6.54 -5.70 8.83
C LEU A 150 6.11 -4.23 8.79
N PHE A 151 5.50 -3.79 7.70
CA PHE A 151 4.96 -2.44 7.56
C PHE A 151 3.78 -2.22 8.52
N ILE A 152 2.88 -3.20 8.63
CA ILE A 152 1.75 -3.14 9.58
C ILE A 152 2.25 -3.10 11.03
N LYS A 153 3.28 -3.87 11.39
CA LYS A 153 3.90 -3.82 12.72
C LYS A 153 4.55 -2.45 12.99
N ALA A 154 5.26 -1.90 12.02
CA ALA A 154 5.89 -0.58 12.14
C ALA A 154 4.84 0.54 12.29
N MET A 155 3.76 0.48 11.50
CA MET A 155 2.65 1.44 11.52
C MET A 155 2.04 1.59 12.91
N ARG A 156 2.00 0.52 13.74
CA ARG A 156 1.44 0.56 15.10
C ARG A 156 2.06 1.64 15.99
N LYS A 157 3.32 2.02 15.77
CA LYS A 157 3.99 3.09 16.52
C LYS A 157 3.45 4.49 16.21
N TYR A 158 2.81 4.64 15.05
CA TYR A 158 2.40 5.93 14.49
C TYR A 158 0.89 6.10 14.42
N ALA A 159 0.13 5.00 14.48
CA ALA A 159 -1.32 5.03 14.51
C ALA A 159 -1.83 5.76 15.75
N THR A 160 -2.91 6.52 15.57
CA THR A 160 -3.63 7.21 16.66
C THR A 160 -5.01 6.61 16.91
N VAL A 161 -5.46 5.70 16.03
CA VAL A 161 -6.66 4.89 16.23
C VAL A 161 -6.34 3.60 16.98
N ASP A 162 -7.34 3.02 17.66
CA ASP A 162 -7.18 1.70 18.28
C ASP A 162 -7.16 0.59 17.21
N LEU A 163 -6.04 -0.13 17.15
CA LEU A 163 -5.80 -1.22 16.20
C LEU A 163 -6.21 -2.60 16.74
N SER A 164 -6.69 -2.70 17.97
CA SER A 164 -6.88 -3.97 18.69
C SER A 164 -7.91 -4.91 18.04
N GLN A 165 -8.96 -4.36 17.44
CA GLN A 165 -10.06 -5.11 16.80
C GLN A 165 -10.17 -4.84 15.30
N LEU A 166 -9.09 -4.39 14.64
CA LEU A 166 -9.10 -4.13 13.20
C LEU A 166 -8.67 -5.36 12.39
N TYR A 167 -9.02 -5.33 11.11
CA TYR A 167 -8.79 -6.40 10.14
C TYR A 167 -8.09 -5.82 8.91
N LEU A 168 -7.01 -6.47 8.47
CA LEU A 168 -6.42 -6.23 7.17
C LEU A 168 -7.36 -6.82 6.10
N MET A 169 -7.85 -5.98 5.20
CA MET A 169 -8.88 -6.31 4.23
C MET A 169 -8.31 -6.87 2.93
N ASP A 170 -7.18 -6.32 2.50
CA ASP A 170 -6.57 -6.59 1.21
C ASP A 170 -5.10 -6.20 1.18
N TRP A 171 -4.49 -6.46 0.03
CA TRP A 171 -3.22 -5.86 -0.37
C TRP A 171 -3.27 -5.56 -1.86
N GLU A 172 -3.17 -4.29 -2.19
CA GLU A 172 -3.32 -3.72 -3.52
C GLU A 172 -1.96 -3.28 -4.06
N ILE A 173 -1.73 -3.36 -5.38
CA ILE A 173 -0.55 -2.84 -6.06
C ILE A 173 -1.01 -2.09 -7.31
N GLY A 174 -0.62 -0.82 -7.41
CA GLY A 174 -1.03 0.00 -8.52
C GLY A 174 -0.22 1.29 -8.64
N THR A 175 -0.79 2.24 -9.38
CA THR A 175 -0.19 3.55 -9.58
C THR A 175 -1.22 4.64 -9.36
N GLU A 176 -1.08 5.47 -8.33
CA GLU A 176 -1.90 6.67 -8.24
C GLU A 176 -1.41 7.65 -9.29
N TRP A 177 -2.32 8.24 -10.06
CA TRP A 177 -1.97 9.24 -11.06
C TRP A 177 -2.82 10.49 -10.93
N GLY A 178 -2.29 11.65 -11.36
CA GLY A 178 -3.05 12.89 -11.39
C GLY A 178 -2.51 13.92 -12.37
N THR A 179 -3.40 14.82 -12.80
CA THR A 179 -3.14 15.76 -13.92
C THR A 179 -3.01 17.22 -13.51
N ARG A 180 -2.95 17.50 -12.20
CA ARG A 180 -2.83 18.87 -11.65
C ARG A 180 -1.61 19.62 -12.21
N THR A 181 -0.57 18.90 -12.57
CA THR A 181 0.73 19.39 -13.04
C THR A 181 0.96 19.18 -14.54
N SER A 182 0.04 18.48 -15.23
CA SER A 182 0.18 18.07 -16.63
C SER A 182 -0.90 18.66 -17.55
N ASN A 183 -1.49 19.80 -17.18
CA ASN A 183 -2.53 20.49 -17.96
C ASN A 183 -3.71 19.58 -18.36
N GLY A 184 -4.14 18.72 -17.43
CA GLY A 184 -5.31 17.85 -17.63
C GLY A 184 -5.05 16.59 -18.46
N LYS A 185 -3.80 16.29 -18.86
CA LYS A 185 -3.46 15.10 -19.67
C LYS A 185 -2.67 14.08 -18.87
N ALA A 186 -3.04 12.80 -18.95
CA ALA A 186 -2.25 11.71 -18.39
C ALA A 186 -1.90 10.70 -19.48
N ARG A 187 -0.60 10.43 -19.65
CA ARG A 187 -0.10 9.34 -20.47
C ARG A 187 0.93 8.58 -19.67
N LEU A 188 0.61 7.34 -19.35
CA LEU A 188 1.50 6.41 -18.66
C LEU A 188 1.27 4.99 -19.17
N LYS A 189 2.29 4.16 -19.05
CA LYS A 189 2.26 2.74 -19.37
C LYS A 189 3.13 2.01 -18.36
N TRP A 190 2.54 1.01 -17.71
CA TRP A 190 3.28 0.09 -16.86
C TRP A 190 2.84 -1.34 -17.15
N ILE A 191 3.73 -2.27 -16.78
CA ILE A 191 3.47 -3.70 -16.81
C ILE A 191 3.67 -4.27 -15.40
N LEU A 192 2.78 -5.18 -15.02
CA LEU A 192 2.88 -5.95 -13.79
C LEU A 192 2.80 -7.43 -14.16
N LYS A 193 3.73 -8.24 -13.65
CA LYS A 193 3.83 -9.67 -13.92
C LYS A 193 4.13 -10.44 -12.64
N ASP A 194 3.85 -11.74 -12.66
CA ASP A 194 4.21 -12.68 -11.60
C ASP A 194 3.75 -12.25 -10.20
N PHE A 195 2.55 -11.67 -10.09
CA PHE A 195 1.95 -11.32 -8.80
C PHE A 195 1.68 -12.59 -7.99
N ARG A 196 2.36 -12.70 -6.85
CA ARG A 196 2.28 -13.86 -5.95
C ARG A 196 2.14 -13.40 -4.51
N VAL A 197 1.36 -14.16 -3.76
CA VAL A 197 1.22 -14.02 -2.32
C VAL A 197 1.56 -15.36 -1.69
N LEU A 198 2.54 -15.36 -0.80
CA LEU A 198 3.09 -16.56 -0.18
C LEU A 198 2.81 -16.52 1.33
N PRO A 199 1.85 -17.31 1.84
CA PRO A 199 1.51 -17.32 3.27
C PRO A 199 2.63 -17.93 4.11
N ASN A 200 2.75 -17.50 5.36
CA ASN A 200 3.74 -17.99 6.33
C ASN A 200 5.19 -17.85 5.85
N THR A 201 5.47 -16.80 5.09
CA THR A 201 6.82 -16.48 4.60
C THR A 201 7.15 -15.03 4.90
N THR A 202 8.43 -14.75 5.08
CA THR A 202 8.97 -13.41 5.25
C THR A 202 10.23 -13.26 4.41
N VAL A 203 10.63 -12.02 4.14
CA VAL A 203 11.87 -11.68 3.43
C VAL A 203 13.09 -11.55 4.36
N ALA A 204 12.92 -11.95 5.63
CA ALA A 204 13.97 -11.97 6.65
C ALA A 204 15.03 -13.03 6.38
#